data_AF-A0A9Q7QXP5-F1
#
_entry.id   AF-A0A9Q7QXP5-F1
#
_cell.length_a   1.000
_cell.length_b   1.000
_cell.length_c   1.000
_cell.angle_alpha   90.00
_cell.angle_beta   90.00
_cell.angle_gamma   90.00
#
_symmetry.space_group_name_H-M   'P 1'
#
loop_
_entity.id
_entity.type
_entity.pdbx_description
1 polymer ?
#
loop_
_entity_poly.entity_id
_entity_poly.type
_entity_poly.pdbx_seq_one_letter_code
_entity_poly.pdbx_strand_id
1 'polypeptide(L)'
;MDSARSPEDKGKLKARARQRKAAIIALCGVLFVHALFLVPPERMTVPVVSIITSLIWPIIVLVILVLFQPYVERLFLEITERIKGGSGLKIGSFLEIQSLPEQARKIPVPSEEQNVTLENIALLHTSFFSETGTRLYGGDGRAYYQFEVVVMAPDVVMEHVDRVVYRLENTWPEALRTRETRDRASRFKMKDLANGTSIVEADVYFRGSDQPLKLNRFIDLRPDGPRI
;
A
#
# COMPACT_ATOMS: atom_id res chain seq x y z
N MET A 1 -36.50 -23.22 -22.57
CA MET A 1 -36.45 -21.86 -21.97
C MET A 1 -35.78 -22.00 -20.62
N ASP A 2 -34.44 -22.00 -20.60
CA ASP A 2 -33.65 -22.01 -19.36
C ASP A 2 -33.44 -20.57 -18.90
N SER A 3 -34.00 -20.24 -17.74
CA SER A 3 -33.85 -18.94 -17.10
C SER A 3 -32.38 -18.72 -16.73
N ALA A 4 -31.73 -17.78 -17.44
CA ALA A 4 -30.37 -17.37 -17.19
C ALA A 4 -30.26 -16.71 -15.80
N ARG A 5 -29.76 -17.47 -14.82
CA ARG A 5 -29.50 -16.97 -13.46
C ARG A 5 -28.53 -15.78 -13.50
N SER A 6 -28.96 -14.67 -12.90
CA SER A 6 -28.20 -13.43 -12.76
C SER A 6 -26.78 -13.68 -12.20
N PRO A 7 -25.75 -12.93 -12.65
CA PRO A 7 -24.40 -13.01 -12.10
C PRO A 7 -24.34 -12.81 -10.58
N GLU A 8 -25.32 -12.12 -10.00
CA GLU A 8 -25.44 -11.92 -8.55
C GLU A 8 -25.75 -13.22 -7.79
N ASP A 9 -26.58 -14.09 -8.36
CA ASP A 9 -26.90 -15.40 -7.77
C ASP A 9 -25.71 -16.35 -7.80
N LYS A 10 -24.87 -16.26 -8.84
CA LYS A 10 -23.63 -17.05 -8.95
C LYS A 10 -22.62 -16.64 -7.87
N GLY A 11 -22.57 -15.36 -7.50
CA GLY A 11 -21.74 -14.84 -6.40
C GLY A 11 -22.17 -15.37 -5.04
N LYS A 12 -23.48 -15.29 -4.75
CA LYS A 12 -24.07 -15.78 -3.49
C LYS A 12 -23.90 -17.29 -3.31
N LEU A 13 -24.03 -18.07 -4.39
CA LEU A 13 -23.79 -19.52 -4.36
C LEU A 13 -22.33 -19.88 -4.09
N LYS A 14 -21.37 -19.19 -4.72
CA LYS A 14 -19.93 -19.40 -4.47
C LYS A 14 -19.53 -19.02 -3.05
N ALA A 15 -20.08 -17.93 -2.51
CA ALA A 15 -19.84 -17.51 -1.12
C ALA A 15 -20.36 -18.57 -0.12
N ARG A 16 -21.58 -19.07 -0.29
CA ARG A 16 -22.15 -20.15 0.56
C ARG A 16 -21.36 -21.45 0.47
N ALA A 17 -20.88 -21.83 -0.72
CA ALA A 17 -20.06 -23.03 -0.88
C ALA A 17 -18.69 -22.90 -0.20
N ARG A 18 -18.07 -21.72 -0.25
CA ARG A 18 -16.81 -21.43 0.47
C ARG A 18 -17.02 -21.44 1.98
N GLN A 19 -18.09 -20.83 2.46
CA GLN A 19 -18.44 -20.79 3.89
C GLN A 19 -18.69 -22.19 4.45
N ARG A 20 -19.33 -23.08 3.68
CA ARG A 20 -19.48 -24.51 4.05
C ARG A 20 -18.14 -25.23 4.14
N LYS A 21 -17.23 -25.03 3.18
CA LYS A 21 -15.89 -25.64 3.23
C LYS A 21 -15.08 -25.14 4.43
N ALA A 22 -15.16 -23.85 4.71
CA ALA A 22 -14.50 -23.22 5.83
C ALA A 22 -15.05 -23.75 7.18
N ALA A 23 -16.37 -23.91 7.30
CA ALA A 23 -17.01 -24.53 8.46
C ALA A 23 -16.61 -25.99 8.66
N ILE A 24 -16.47 -26.77 7.57
CA ILE A 24 -15.98 -28.16 7.65
C ILE A 24 -14.53 -28.20 8.14
N ILE A 25 -13.65 -27.33 7.63
CA ILE A 25 -12.26 -27.24 8.07
C ILE A 25 -12.18 -26.88 9.56
N ALA A 26 -12.95 -25.90 10.01
CA ALA A 26 -13.02 -25.51 11.42
C ALA A 26 -13.54 -26.66 12.30
N LEU A 27 -14.59 -27.36 11.87
CA LEU A 27 -15.14 -28.52 12.58
C LEU A 27 -14.11 -29.66 12.68
N CYS A 28 -13.40 -29.97 11.59
CA CYS A 28 -12.32 -30.95 11.59
C CYS A 28 -11.17 -30.55 12.53
N GLY A 29 -10.79 -29.27 12.57
CA GLY A 29 -9.78 -28.75 13.49
C GLY A 29 -10.19 -28.90 14.95
N VAL A 30 -11.43 -28.57 15.30
CA VAL A 30 -11.97 -28.74 16.66
C VAL A 30 -12.04 -30.21 17.05
N LEU A 31 -12.52 -31.08 16.15
CA LEU A 31 -12.58 -32.53 16.39
C LEU A 31 -11.17 -33.13 16.55
N PHE A 32 -10.19 -32.67 15.79
CA PHE A 32 -8.80 -33.12 15.92
C PHE A 32 -8.20 -32.72 17.28
N VAL A 33 -8.43 -31.48 17.73
CA VAL A 33 -8.02 -31.02 19.06
C VAL A 33 -8.70 -31.85 20.15
N HIS A 34 -10.01 -32.12 20.03
CA HIS A 34 -10.71 -32.96 21.00
C HIS A 34 -10.23 -34.41 21.02
N ALA A 35 -9.89 -34.98 19.85
CA ALA A 35 -9.33 -36.32 19.75
C ALA A 35 -7.98 -36.45 20.47
N LEU A 36 -7.16 -35.39 20.47
CA LEU A 36 -5.90 -35.35 21.22
C LEU A 36 -6.11 -35.40 22.75
N PHE A 37 -7.23 -34.86 23.25
CA PHE A 37 -7.61 -34.94 24.68
C PHE A 37 -8.18 -36.31 25.09
N LEU A 38 -8.54 -37.18 24.15
CA LEU A 38 -9.03 -38.54 24.42
C LEU A 38 -7.89 -39.57 24.57
N VAL A 39 -6.64 -39.18 24.30
CA VAL A 39 -5.48 -40.07 24.49
C VAL A 39 -5.23 -40.25 25.99
N PRO A 40 -5.18 -41.49 26.52
CA PRO A 40 -4.94 -41.73 27.93
C PRO A 40 -3.58 -41.14 28.37
N PRO A 41 -3.51 -40.46 29.52
CA PRO A 41 -2.28 -39.80 29.99
C PRO A 41 -1.12 -40.78 30.19
N GLU A 42 -1.42 -42.05 30.43
CA GLU A 42 -0.45 -43.16 30.57
C GLU A 42 0.38 -43.44 29.30
N ARG A 43 -0.07 -42.95 28.13
CA ARG A 43 0.62 -43.13 26.84
C ARG A 43 1.27 -41.85 26.30
N MET A 44 1.15 -40.73 27.01
CA MET A 44 1.75 -39.46 26.58
C MET A 44 3.20 -39.38 27.05
N THR A 45 4.14 -39.61 26.15
CA THR A 45 5.56 -39.31 26.39
C THR A 45 5.78 -37.79 26.33
N VAL A 46 6.75 -37.27 27.10
CA VAL A 46 7.15 -35.85 27.11
C VAL A 46 7.26 -35.20 25.71
N PRO A 47 7.85 -35.84 24.68
CA PRO A 47 7.89 -35.27 23.33
C PRO A 47 6.51 -35.10 22.67
N VAL A 48 5.55 -35.98 22.95
CA VAL A 48 4.19 -35.89 22.38
C VAL A 48 3.45 -34.66 22.93
N VAL A 49 3.63 -34.35 24.22
CA VAL A 49 3.03 -33.17 24.85
C VAL A 49 3.57 -31.88 24.24
N SER A 50 4.88 -31.81 23.94
CA SER A 50 5.50 -30.64 23.30
C SER A 50 4.98 -30.41 21.86
N ILE A 51 4.78 -31.49 21.10
CA ILE A 51 4.21 -31.41 19.75
C ILE A 51 2.75 -30.94 19.81
N ILE A 52 1.95 -31.48 20.72
CA ILE A 52 0.54 -31.09 20.85
C ILE A 52 0.45 -29.61 21.25
N THR A 53 1.19 -29.19 22.27
CA THR A 53 1.15 -27.80 22.77
C THR A 53 1.63 -26.79 21.75
N SER A 54 2.64 -27.13 20.93
CA SER A 54 3.10 -26.25 19.85
C SER A 54 2.11 -26.15 18.68
N LEU A 55 1.26 -27.16 18.44
CA LEU A 55 0.23 -27.13 17.41
C LEU A 55 -1.04 -26.36 17.79
N ILE A 56 -1.28 -26.12 19.08
CA ILE A 56 -2.49 -25.41 19.55
C ILE A 56 -2.58 -24.00 18.94
N TRP A 57 -1.49 -23.24 18.97
CA TRP A 57 -1.48 -21.86 18.47
C TRP A 57 -1.76 -21.74 16.96
N PRO A 58 -1.08 -22.48 16.07
CA PRO A 58 -1.40 -22.50 14.65
C PRO A 58 -2.86 -22.85 14.35
N ILE A 59 -3.43 -23.81 15.08
CA ILE A 59 -4.84 -24.22 14.90
C ILE A 59 -5.77 -23.10 15.34
N ILE A 60 -5.53 -22.46 16.49
CA ILE A 60 -6.31 -21.31 16.95
C ILE A 60 -6.25 -20.16 15.94
N VAL A 61 -5.06 -19.83 15.42
CA VAL A 61 -4.88 -18.79 14.40
C VAL A 61 -5.64 -19.14 13.12
N LEU A 62 -5.57 -20.40 12.66
CA LEU A 62 -6.31 -20.86 11.49
C LEU A 62 -7.83 -20.73 11.68
N VAL A 63 -8.33 -21.14 12.85
CA VAL A 63 -9.76 -21.03 13.19
C VAL A 63 -10.19 -19.57 13.23
N ILE A 64 -9.39 -18.67 13.82
CA ILE A 64 -9.66 -17.23 13.82
C ILE A 64 -9.69 -16.68 12.39
N LEU A 65 -8.69 -16.99 11.56
CA LEU A 65 -8.65 -16.54 10.15
C LEU A 65 -9.87 -17.02 9.36
N VAL A 66 -10.35 -18.23 9.62
CA VAL A 66 -11.54 -18.80 9.00
C VAL A 66 -12.83 -18.15 9.51
N LEU A 67 -13.00 -18.01 10.82
CA LEU A 67 -14.21 -17.43 11.41
C LEU A 67 -14.36 -15.95 11.07
N PHE A 68 -13.24 -15.22 11.06
CA PHE A 68 -13.19 -13.79 10.74
C PHE A 68 -12.81 -13.53 9.28
N GLN A 69 -12.88 -14.54 8.40
CA GLN A 69 -12.57 -14.42 6.97
C GLN A 69 -13.16 -13.15 6.31
N PRO A 70 -14.46 -12.79 6.47
CA PRO A 70 -14.99 -11.59 5.82
C PRO A 70 -14.36 -10.28 6.35
N TYR A 71 -13.89 -10.25 7.60
CA TYR A 71 -13.18 -9.10 8.16
C TYR A 71 -11.72 -9.07 7.68
N VAL A 72 -11.09 -10.24 7.62
CA VAL A 72 -9.73 -10.41 7.10
C VAL A 72 -9.65 -9.99 5.63
N GLU A 73 -10.61 -10.42 4.78
CA GLU A 73 -10.67 -10.01 3.38
C GLU A 73 -10.83 -8.49 3.22
N ARG A 74 -11.66 -7.85 4.05
CA ARG A 74 -11.82 -6.39 4.05
C ARG A 74 -10.53 -5.67 4.48
N LEU A 75 -9.88 -6.17 5.53
CA LEU A 75 -8.57 -5.68 5.95
C LEU A 75 -7.55 -5.81 4.84
N PHE A 76 -7.44 -6.98 4.18
CA PHE A 76 -6.50 -7.17 3.08
C PHE A 76 -6.82 -6.27 1.87
N LEU A 77 -8.09 -6.07 1.53
CA LEU A 77 -8.49 -5.16 0.45
C LEU A 77 -8.10 -3.72 0.77
N GLU A 78 -8.41 -3.24 1.98
CA GLU A 78 -8.07 -1.89 2.41
C GLU A 78 -6.55 -1.69 2.53
N ILE A 79 -5.83 -2.69 3.05
CA ILE A 79 -4.37 -2.74 3.09
C ILE A 79 -3.80 -2.71 1.66
N THR A 80 -4.35 -3.49 0.74
CA THR A 80 -3.89 -3.54 -0.65
C THR A 80 -4.16 -2.24 -1.39
N GLU A 81 -5.32 -1.61 -1.18
CA GLU A 81 -5.64 -0.30 -1.73
C GLU A 81 -4.76 0.79 -1.15
N ARG A 82 -4.47 0.77 0.15
CA ARG A 82 -3.56 1.72 0.80
C ARG A 82 -2.10 1.55 0.37
N ILE A 83 -1.62 0.31 0.21
CA ILE A 83 -0.29 0.01 -0.35
C ILE A 83 -0.22 0.46 -1.81
N LYS A 84 -1.25 0.19 -2.62
CA LYS A 84 -1.33 0.68 -4.00
C LYS A 84 -1.39 2.20 -4.09
N GLY A 85 -2.10 2.84 -3.15
CA GLY A 85 -2.13 4.29 -2.94
C GLY A 85 -0.83 4.87 -2.37
N GLY A 86 0.06 4.02 -1.85
CA GLY A 86 1.36 4.41 -1.34
C GLY A 86 1.33 5.07 0.05
N SER A 87 0.29 4.83 0.84
CA SER A 87 0.22 5.24 2.25
C SER A 87 0.95 4.20 3.12
N GLY A 88 1.78 4.67 4.06
CA GLY A 88 2.45 3.79 5.04
C GLY A 88 1.46 3.06 5.94
N LEU A 89 1.73 1.79 6.24
CA LEU A 89 0.94 0.97 7.17
C LEU A 89 1.40 1.19 8.61
N LYS A 90 0.48 1.55 9.51
CA LYS A 90 0.66 1.42 10.96
C LYS A 90 -0.11 0.17 11.43
N ILE A 91 0.58 -0.95 11.64
CA ILE A 91 0.01 -2.16 12.26
C ILE A 91 0.65 -2.31 13.65
N GLY A 92 0.10 -1.60 14.63
CA GLY A 92 0.57 -1.63 16.02
C GLY A 92 2.04 -1.21 16.20
N SER A 93 2.50 -1.11 17.44
CA SER A 93 3.87 -0.69 17.79
C SER A 93 4.98 -1.65 17.33
N PHE A 94 4.67 -2.68 16.53
CA PHE A 94 5.61 -3.71 16.07
C PHE A 94 6.09 -3.52 14.63
N LEU A 95 5.35 -2.77 13.79
CA LEU A 95 5.71 -2.49 12.39
C LEU A 95 5.51 -1.00 12.09
N GLU A 96 6.31 -0.15 12.71
CA GLU A 96 6.47 1.24 12.29
C GLU A 96 7.41 1.30 11.08
N ILE A 97 6.88 1.13 9.87
CA ILE A 97 7.55 1.60 8.65
C ILE A 97 7.27 3.11 8.52
N GLN A 98 7.66 3.85 9.55
CA GLN A 98 7.74 5.32 9.59
C GLN A 98 9.17 5.76 9.90
N SER A 99 10.18 4.94 9.62
CA SER A 99 11.50 5.51 9.44
C SER A 99 11.43 6.37 8.19
N LEU A 100 11.61 7.69 8.38
CA LEU A 100 12.09 8.59 7.32
C LEU A 100 13.00 7.77 6.39
N PRO A 101 12.74 7.68 5.08
CA PRO A 101 13.72 7.10 4.19
C PRO A 101 15.05 7.79 4.50
N GLU A 102 16.15 7.06 4.68
CA GLU A 102 17.42 7.62 5.19
C GLU A 102 17.83 8.93 4.49
N GLN A 103 17.38 9.10 3.25
CA GLN A 103 17.52 10.29 2.42
C GLN A 103 16.89 11.56 3.04
N ALA A 104 15.77 11.49 3.76
CA ALA A 104 15.14 12.65 4.40
C ALA A 104 15.95 13.15 5.59
N ARG A 105 16.66 12.26 6.29
CA ARG A 105 17.53 12.65 7.41
C ARG A 105 18.72 13.49 6.97
N LYS A 106 19.05 13.47 5.68
CA LYS A 106 20.10 14.31 5.09
C LYS A 106 19.62 15.72 4.75
N ILE A 107 18.30 15.95 4.76
CA ILE A 107 17.73 17.27 4.47
C ILE A 107 17.81 18.12 5.75
N PRO A 108 18.43 19.30 5.71
CA PRO A 108 18.58 20.17 6.88
C PRO A 108 17.20 20.59 7.43
N VAL A 109 17.07 20.54 8.74
CA VAL A 109 15.89 21.05 9.45
C VAL A 109 16.04 22.57 9.55
N PRO A 110 15.05 23.37 9.15
CA PRO A 110 15.08 24.82 9.36
C PRO A 110 15.08 25.13 10.87
N SER A 111 15.76 26.20 11.27
CA SER A 111 15.62 26.71 12.65
C SER A 111 14.21 27.25 12.87
N GLU A 112 13.74 27.31 14.13
CA GLU A 112 12.36 27.73 14.46
C GLU A 112 11.98 29.12 13.92
N GLU A 113 12.96 29.97 13.66
CA GLU A 113 12.79 31.34 13.15
C GLU A 113 12.97 31.45 11.62
N GLN A 114 13.42 30.39 10.94
CA GLN A 114 13.68 30.40 9.50
C GLN A 114 12.49 29.90 8.70
N ASN A 115 12.13 30.67 7.66
CA ASN A 115 11.18 30.22 6.65
C ASN A 115 11.73 28.99 5.90
N VAL A 116 10.86 28.04 5.58
CA VAL A 116 11.23 26.85 4.80
C VAL A 116 11.72 27.26 3.42
N THR A 117 12.93 26.85 3.06
CA THR A 117 13.55 27.13 1.75
C THR A 117 13.71 25.85 0.92
N LEU A 118 14.23 26.00 -0.31
CA LEU A 118 14.56 24.88 -1.20
C LEU A 118 15.57 23.89 -0.60
N GLU A 119 16.33 24.30 0.41
CA GLU A 119 17.29 23.41 1.08
C GLU A 119 16.59 22.41 2.03
N ASN A 120 15.38 22.74 2.49
CA ASN A 120 14.67 22.00 3.53
C ASN A 120 13.64 21.00 2.98
N ILE A 121 13.50 20.93 1.66
CA ILE A 121 12.47 20.14 0.98
C ILE A 121 12.90 19.81 -0.44
N ALA A 122 12.64 18.59 -0.86
CA ALA A 122 13.00 18.09 -2.18
C ALA A 122 11.88 17.23 -2.75
N LEU A 123 11.89 17.07 -4.09
CA LEU A 123 11.10 16.05 -4.76
C LEU A 123 11.96 14.80 -4.95
N LEU A 124 11.45 13.66 -4.50
CA LEU A 124 11.99 12.36 -4.82
C LEU A 124 11.10 11.73 -5.88
N HIS A 125 11.72 11.03 -6.84
CA HIS A 125 10.98 10.23 -7.80
C HIS A 125 11.55 8.82 -7.89
N THR A 126 10.70 7.92 -8.36
CA THR A 126 11.07 6.58 -8.80
C THR A 126 10.26 6.21 -10.02
N SER A 127 10.72 5.22 -10.77
CA SER A 127 10.03 4.68 -11.93
C SER A 127 10.26 3.19 -12.06
N PHE A 128 9.27 2.48 -12.58
CA PHE A 128 9.36 1.04 -12.85
C PHE A 128 8.52 0.67 -14.06
N PHE A 129 8.91 -0.41 -14.73
CA PHE A 129 8.18 -0.91 -15.88
C PHE A 129 6.74 -1.28 -15.50
N SER A 130 5.77 -0.84 -16.32
CA SER A 130 4.35 -1.12 -16.12
C SER A 130 3.84 -1.99 -17.26
N GLU A 131 3.70 -3.29 -16.99
CA GLU A 131 3.10 -4.22 -17.97
C GLU A 131 1.67 -3.82 -18.31
N THR A 132 0.89 -3.42 -17.30
CA THR A 132 -0.49 -2.93 -17.49
C THR A 132 -0.52 -1.65 -18.33
N GLY A 133 0.34 -0.67 -18.03
CA GLY A 133 0.42 0.57 -18.80
C GLY A 133 0.83 0.29 -20.25
N THR A 134 1.81 -0.58 -20.46
CA THR A 134 2.28 -0.98 -21.78
C THR A 134 1.20 -1.72 -22.56
N ARG A 135 0.40 -2.57 -21.91
CA ARG A 135 -0.72 -3.26 -22.57
C ARG A 135 -1.84 -2.30 -23.00
N LEU A 136 -2.10 -1.27 -22.20
CA LEU A 136 -3.17 -0.31 -22.45
C LEU A 136 -2.79 0.74 -23.49
N TYR A 137 -1.55 1.25 -23.45
CA TYR A 137 -1.11 2.40 -24.25
C TYR A 137 0.02 2.07 -25.24
N GLY A 138 0.71 0.94 -25.08
CA GLY A 138 1.84 0.51 -25.92
C GLY A 138 1.46 -0.01 -27.30
N GLY A 139 0.23 0.24 -27.78
CA GLY A 139 -0.15 -0.02 -29.18
C GLY A 139 0.66 0.81 -30.19
N ASP A 140 1.39 1.82 -29.70
CA ASP A 140 2.38 2.62 -30.42
C ASP A 140 3.78 1.97 -30.49
N GLY A 141 3.93 0.76 -29.93
CA GLY A 141 5.19 0.02 -29.87
C GLY A 141 6.13 0.48 -28.74
N ARG A 142 5.68 1.35 -27.83
CA ARG A 142 6.50 1.86 -26.73
C ARG A 142 6.22 1.13 -25.42
N ALA A 143 7.28 1.01 -24.62
CA ALA A 143 7.17 0.60 -23.23
C ALA A 143 6.68 1.78 -22.38
N TYR A 144 5.75 1.50 -21.47
CA TYR A 144 5.27 2.46 -20.50
C TYR A 144 5.76 2.09 -19.11
N TYR A 145 6.18 3.13 -18.39
CA TYR A 145 6.69 3.07 -17.04
C TYR A 145 5.72 3.80 -16.14
N GLN A 146 5.46 3.24 -14.97
CA GLN A 146 4.84 4.01 -13.90
C GLN A 146 5.94 4.79 -13.19
N PHE A 147 5.73 6.09 -13.03
CA PHE A 147 6.60 6.90 -12.20
C PHE A 147 5.80 7.45 -11.01
N GLU A 148 6.49 7.59 -9.90
CA GLU A 148 5.93 8.13 -8.68
C GLU A 148 6.81 9.28 -8.19
N VAL A 149 6.18 10.37 -7.74
CA VAL A 149 6.83 11.54 -7.17
C VAL A 149 6.26 11.79 -5.79
N VAL A 150 7.14 12.05 -4.82
CA VAL A 150 6.77 12.37 -3.44
C VAL A 150 7.54 13.59 -2.96
N VAL A 151 6.95 14.29 -1.98
CA VAL A 151 7.64 15.36 -1.27
C VAL A 151 8.46 14.79 -0.13
N MET A 152 9.72 15.19 -0.06
CA MET A 152 10.68 14.75 0.93
C MET A 152 11.18 15.93 1.73
N ALA A 153 10.94 15.92 3.03
CA ALA A 153 11.36 16.94 3.98
C ALA A 153 11.37 16.34 5.40
N PRO A 154 12.00 16.96 6.40
CA PRO A 154 11.80 16.62 7.81
C PRO A 154 10.32 16.70 8.21
N ASP A 155 9.89 15.91 9.18
CA ASP A 155 8.47 15.81 9.54
C ASP A 155 7.90 17.15 10.05
N VAL A 156 8.70 17.94 10.77
CA VAL A 156 8.34 19.32 11.18
C VAL A 156 7.97 20.20 9.99
N VAL A 157 8.69 20.07 8.86
CA VAL A 157 8.38 20.81 7.63
C VAL A 157 7.11 20.24 6.98
N MET A 158 6.98 18.92 6.93
CA MET A 158 5.82 18.24 6.34
C MET A 158 4.49 18.55 7.03
N GLU A 159 4.51 18.78 8.35
CA GLU A 159 3.33 19.17 9.12
C GLU A 159 2.73 20.49 8.66
N HIS A 160 3.58 21.42 8.22
CA HIS A 160 3.18 22.73 7.74
C HIS A 160 2.71 22.74 6.28
N VAL A 161 2.96 21.68 5.50
CA VAL A 161 2.45 21.59 4.12
C VAL A 161 0.93 21.38 4.12
N ASP A 162 0.20 22.25 3.44
CA ASP A 162 -1.25 22.16 3.24
C ASP A 162 -1.59 21.28 2.02
N ARG A 163 -0.99 21.60 0.87
CA ARG A 163 -1.22 20.90 -0.40
C ARG A 163 -0.04 21.01 -1.33
N VAL A 164 0.00 20.10 -2.31
CA VAL A 164 0.97 20.11 -3.40
C VAL A 164 0.22 20.06 -4.72
N VAL A 165 0.60 20.94 -5.65
CA VAL A 165 0.05 20.97 -7.00
C VAL A 165 1.16 20.59 -7.97
N TYR A 166 1.06 19.40 -8.55
CA TYR A 166 1.97 18.91 -9.58
C TYR A 166 1.54 19.40 -10.95
N ARG A 167 2.52 19.78 -11.77
CA ARG A 167 2.34 20.10 -13.20
C ARG A 167 3.24 19.22 -14.05
N LEU A 168 2.64 18.57 -15.04
CA LEU A 168 3.30 17.77 -16.06
C LEU A 168 3.40 18.58 -17.36
N GLU A 169 4.31 18.15 -18.23
CA GLU A 169 4.50 18.76 -19.55
C GLU A 169 3.27 18.62 -20.47
N ASN A 170 3.27 19.41 -21.54
CA ASN A 170 2.19 19.45 -22.53
C ASN A 170 1.98 18.13 -23.29
N THR A 171 2.92 17.18 -23.18
CA THR A 171 2.82 15.83 -23.75
C THR A 171 1.78 14.96 -23.04
N TRP A 172 1.41 15.27 -21.79
CA TRP A 172 0.28 14.62 -21.12
C TRP A 172 -1.06 15.19 -21.58
N PRO A 173 -2.15 14.39 -21.54
CA PRO A 173 -3.51 14.90 -21.75
C PRO A 173 -3.81 16.04 -20.79
N GLU A 174 -4.50 17.08 -21.26
CA GLU A 174 -4.80 18.30 -20.48
C GLU A 174 -5.41 18.00 -19.10
N ALA A 175 -6.34 17.03 -19.05
CA ALA A 175 -6.98 16.58 -17.81
C ALA A 175 -6.02 15.97 -16.78
N LEU A 176 -4.84 15.51 -17.19
CA LEU A 176 -3.82 14.90 -16.33
C LEU A 176 -2.64 15.83 -16.03
N ARG A 177 -2.51 16.95 -16.76
CA ARG A 177 -1.35 17.85 -16.64
C ARG A 177 -1.24 18.50 -15.27
N THR A 178 -2.35 18.72 -14.57
CA THR A 178 -2.34 19.34 -13.24
C THR A 178 -3.00 18.41 -12.23
N ARG A 179 -2.31 18.11 -11.14
CA ARG A 179 -2.86 17.29 -10.04
C ARG A 179 -2.61 17.94 -8.69
N GLU A 180 -3.68 18.22 -7.97
CA GLU A 180 -3.62 18.65 -6.57
C GLU A 180 -3.74 17.43 -5.65
N THR A 181 -2.93 17.38 -4.60
CA THR A 181 -3.10 16.43 -3.51
C THR A 181 -2.88 17.09 -2.15
N ARG A 182 -3.66 16.66 -1.17
CA ARG A 182 -3.59 17.04 0.25
C ARG A 182 -3.21 15.86 1.13
N ASP A 183 -2.93 14.70 0.53
CA ASP A 183 -2.64 13.48 1.27
C ASP A 183 -1.23 13.50 1.84
N ARG A 184 -1.10 14.02 3.06
CA ARG A 184 0.16 14.02 3.80
C ARG A 184 0.62 12.60 4.17
N ALA A 185 -0.29 11.64 4.34
CA ALA A 185 0.06 10.29 4.78
C ALA A 185 0.87 9.53 3.72
N SER A 186 0.67 9.85 2.43
CA SER A 186 1.52 9.36 1.33
C SER A 186 2.69 10.29 1.01
N ARG A 187 2.94 11.33 1.81
CA ARG A 187 3.86 12.44 1.51
C ARG A 187 3.54 13.11 0.17
N PHE A 188 2.25 13.35 -0.06
CA PHE A 188 1.71 14.01 -1.25
C PHE A 188 2.07 13.27 -2.54
N LYS A 189 1.96 11.95 -2.52
CA LYS A 189 2.36 11.10 -3.64
C LYS A 189 1.54 11.38 -4.91
N MET A 190 2.23 11.52 -6.03
CA MET A 190 1.64 11.51 -7.36
C MET A 190 2.14 10.29 -8.12
N LYS A 191 1.22 9.63 -8.85
CA LYS A 191 1.53 8.49 -9.72
C LYS A 191 0.97 8.73 -11.11
N ASP A 192 1.78 8.49 -12.12
CA ASP A 192 1.35 8.55 -13.51
C ASP A 192 2.17 7.59 -14.40
N LEU A 193 1.77 7.48 -15.66
CA LEU A 193 2.47 6.71 -16.69
C LEU A 193 3.29 7.64 -17.58
N ALA A 194 4.45 7.16 -18.00
CA ALA A 194 5.33 7.83 -18.95
C ALA A 194 5.96 6.80 -19.90
N ASN A 195 6.21 7.20 -21.15
CA ASN A 195 7.02 6.45 -22.12
C ASN A 195 8.30 7.21 -22.52
N GLY A 196 8.59 8.33 -21.85
CA GLY A 196 9.80 9.14 -22.03
C GLY A 196 10.11 9.96 -20.78
N THR A 197 11.30 10.57 -20.75
CA THR A 197 11.73 11.46 -19.65
C THR A 197 10.99 12.78 -19.68
N SER A 198 10.78 13.41 -18.52
CA SER A 198 10.08 14.69 -18.42
C SER A 198 10.48 15.43 -17.13
N ILE A 199 10.22 16.74 -17.06
CA ILE A 199 10.29 17.51 -15.82
C ILE A 199 8.90 17.58 -15.19
N VAL A 200 8.82 17.20 -13.92
CA VAL A 200 7.65 17.44 -13.07
C VAL A 200 7.92 18.70 -12.25
N GLU A 201 7.00 19.65 -12.32
CA GLU A 201 7.00 20.81 -11.42
C GLU A 201 6.03 20.55 -10.27
N ALA A 202 6.35 21.03 -9.08
CA ALA A 202 5.46 20.99 -7.93
C ALA A 202 5.44 22.34 -7.22
N ASP A 203 4.25 22.91 -7.07
CA ASP A 203 4.01 24.05 -6.19
C ASP A 203 3.60 23.50 -4.82
N VAL A 204 4.45 23.70 -3.81
CA VAL A 204 4.21 23.28 -2.43
C VAL A 204 3.65 24.45 -1.63
N TYR A 205 2.41 24.33 -1.17
CA TYR A 205 1.75 25.36 -0.37
C TYR A 205 1.85 25.04 1.12
N PHE A 206 2.31 26.02 1.90
CA PHE A 206 2.40 25.94 3.36
C PHE A 206 1.21 26.64 4.03
N ARG A 207 0.77 26.15 5.18
CA ARG A 207 -0.31 26.80 5.93
C ARG A 207 0.09 28.21 6.32
N GLY A 208 -0.78 29.18 6.05
CA GLY A 208 -0.53 30.60 6.37
C GLY A 208 0.37 31.34 5.38
N SER A 209 0.79 30.70 4.28
CA SER A 209 1.47 31.36 3.16
C SER A 209 0.68 31.20 1.87
N ASP A 210 0.43 32.32 1.18
CA ASP A 210 -0.22 32.31 -0.13
C ASP A 210 0.79 32.05 -1.28
N GLN A 211 2.08 32.21 -1.01
CA GLN A 211 3.13 31.95 -2.00
C GLN A 211 3.62 30.50 -1.90
N PRO A 212 3.51 29.70 -2.98
CA PRO A 212 4.03 28.34 -2.98
C PRO A 212 5.54 28.33 -3.15
N LEU A 213 6.19 27.34 -2.54
CA LEU A 213 7.56 26.98 -2.87
C LEU A 213 7.56 26.10 -4.12
N LYS A 214 8.25 26.58 -5.16
CA LYS A 214 8.32 25.89 -6.46
C LYS A 214 9.48 24.91 -6.47
N LEU A 215 9.17 23.64 -6.71
CA LEU A 215 10.14 22.57 -6.87
C LEU A 215 10.04 22.01 -8.29
N ASN A 216 11.12 21.42 -8.77
CA ASN A 216 11.11 20.64 -10.00
C ASN A 216 11.90 19.34 -9.84
N ARG A 217 11.59 18.37 -10.68
CA ARG A 217 12.32 17.11 -10.74
C ARG A 217 12.36 16.58 -12.16
N PHE A 218 13.56 16.35 -12.66
CA PHE A 218 13.75 15.52 -13.85
C PHE A 218 13.45 14.05 -13.52
N ILE A 219 12.54 13.47 -14.27
CA ILE A 219 12.09 12.08 -14.17
C ILE A 219 12.84 11.27 -15.22
N ASP A 220 13.75 10.40 -14.77
CA ASP A 220 14.35 9.36 -15.60
C ASP A 220 13.55 8.05 -15.46
N LEU A 221 13.40 7.33 -16.57
CA LEU A 221 12.64 6.08 -16.60
C LEU A 221 13.57 4.89 -16.46
N ARG A 222 13.38 4.14 -15.38
CA ARG A 222 14.10 2.89 -15.08
C ARG A 222 13.10 1.75 -14.98
N PRO A 223 13.46 0.53 -15.43
CA PRO A 223 12.57 -0.62 -15.31
C PRO A 223 12.41 -1.11 -13.86
N ASP A 224 13.38 -0.83 -13.00
CA ASP A 224 13.60 -1.45 -11.70
C ASP A 224 13.84 -0.43 -10.56
N GLY A 225 13.26 0.77 -10.66
CA GLY A 225 13.39 1.77 -9.59
C GLY A 225 12.76 1.32 -8.25
N PRO A 226 13.31 1.78 -7.12
CA PRO A 226 12.81 1.42 -5.79
C PRO A 226 11.40 1.95 -5.60
N ARG A 227 10.47 1.13 -5.10
CA ARG A 227 9.11 1.60 -4.81
C ARG A 227 9.14 2.49 -3.55
N ILE A 228 8.63 3.71 -3.68
CA ILE A 228 8.58 4.72 -2.60
C ILE A 228 7.14 5.00 -2.18
#